data_AF-A0A0F9UZ13-F1
#
_entry.id   AF-A0A0F9UZ13-F1
#
_cell.length_a   1.000
_cell.length_b   1.000
_cell.length_c   1.000
_cell.angle_alpha   90.00
_cell.angle_beta   90.00
_cell.angle_gamma   90.00
#
_symmetry.space_group_name_H-M   'P 1'
#
loop_
_entity.id
_entity.type
_entity.pdbx_description
1 polymer ?
#
loop_
_entity_poly.entity_id
_entity_poly.type
_entity_poly.pdbx_seq_one_letter_code
_entity_poly.pdbx_strand_id
1 'polypeptide(L)'
;MTGQSTAHRHGISRKRTRSPEGLKDLGPRVGAFGFCVIGALALAVVAATVLVPAYASLLAVRYERESLAARNADMAAHLVAGQRMVEAAQQDTTFIQRLALSQGEFVPANRRVLAGSGDGQLATPDVVAPTPTLRPAAPPRWLTTAAFRLSRPATRRGLLLLSAGLMLTAAVTFAPASTRKNAPSSV
;
A
#
# COMPACT_ATOMS: atom_id res chain seq x y z
N MET A 1 11.63 -93.24 11.57
CA MET A 1 10.78 -93.69 10.45
C MET A 1 9.66 -92.68 10.30
N THR A 2 9.38 -92.25 9.05
CA THR A 2 8.16 -91.58 8.56
C THR A 2 7.73 -90.26 9.23
N GLY A 3 7.53 -89.13 8.54
CA GLY A 3 7.49 -88.88 7.12
C GLY A 3 7.32 -87.39 6.77
N GLN A 4 7.63 -87.10 5.51
CA GLN A 4 7.05 -86.12 4.58
C GLN A 4 6.10 -85.05 5.14
N SER A 5 6.40 -83.77 4.84
CA SER A 5 5.48 -82.96 4.02
C SER A 5 6.15 -81.65 3.56
N THR A 6 6.54 -81.64 2.29
CA THR A 6 6.90 -80.46 1.50
C THR A 6 5.65 -79.70 1.09
N ALA A 7 5.52 -78.43 1.48
CA ALA A 7 4.52 -77.52 0.93
C ALA A 7 5.21 -76.27 0.35
N HIS A 8 5.68 -76.42 -0.88
CA HIS A 8 6.05 -75.34 -1.78
C HIS A 8 4.82 -74.45 -2.03
N ARG A 9 4.77 -73.25 -1.45
CA ARG A 9 3.72 -72.27 -1.74
C ARG A 9 4.27 -71.23 -2.72
N HIS A 10 4.08 -71.50 -4.01
CA HIS A 10 4.26 -70.54 -5.08
C HIS A 10 3.31 -69.35 -4.88
N GLY A 11 3.86 -68.22 -4.43
CA GLY A 11 3.19 -66.93 -4.45
C GLY A 11 3.08 -66.44 -5.88
N ILE A 12 1.96 -66.72 -6.54
CA ILE A 12 1.58 -66.19 -7.85
C ILE A 12 1.50 -64.68 -7.74
N SER A 13 2.49 -64.00 -8.32
CA SER A 13 2.54 -62.55 -8.47
C SER A 13 1.37 -62.10 -9.36
N ARG A 14 0.27 -61.70 -8.73
CA ARG A 14 -0.89 -61.10 -9.40
C ARG A 14 -0.46 -59.75 -9.97
N LYS A 15 -0.11 -59.71 -11.26
CA LYS A 15 -0.07 -58.48 -12.06
C LYS A 15 -1.43 -57.79 -11.95
N ARG A 16 -1.54 -56.77 -11.08
CA ARG A 16 -2.66 -55.83 -11.07
C ARG A 16 -2.62 -55.04 -12.38
N THR A 17 -3.35 -55.51 -13.37
CA THR A 17 -3.78 -54.68 -14.50
C THR A 17 -4.67 -53.58 -13.92
N ARG A 18 -4.10 -52.38 -13.68
CA ARG A 18 -4.87 -51.18 -13.39
C ARG A 18 -5.67 -50.85 -14.65
N SER A 19 -6.95 -51.20 -14.63
CA SER A 19 -7.90 -50.80 -15.68
C SER A 19 -7.88 -49.26 -15.84
N PRO A 20 -7.85 -48.72 -17.07
CA PRO A 20 -7.82 -47.29 -17.34
C PRO A 20 -9.15 -46.56 -17.09
N GLU A 21 -10.12 -47.21 -16.43
CA GLU A 21 -11.46 -46.64 -16.20
C GLU A 21 -11.48 -45.51 -15.15
N GLY A 22 -10.44 -45.38 -14.33
CA GLY A 22 -10.33 -44.30 -13.34
C GLY A 22 -10.04 -42.91 -13.91
N LEU A 23 -9.79 -42.77 -15.21
CA LEU A 23 -9.43 -41.47 -15.82
C LEU A 23 -10.64 -40.63 -16.25
N LYS A 24 -11.83 -41.23 -16.36
CA LYS A 24 -13.06 -40.53 -16.81
C LYS A 24 -13.70 -39.68 -15.71
N ASP A 25 -13.48 -40.03 -14.44
CA ASP A 25 -14.00 -39.28 -13.29
C ASP A 25 -13.16 -38.05 -12.90
N LEU A 26 -11.99 -37.85 -13.52
CA LEU A 26 -11.19 -36.63 -13.32
C LEU A 26 -11.68 -35.43 -14.15
N GLY A 27 -12.39 -35.67 -15.26
CA GLY A 27 -12.88 -34.61 -16.16
C GLY A 27 -13.68 -33.50 -15.46
N PRO A 28 -14.71 -33.80 -14.64
CA PRO A 28 -15.53 -32.76 -14.01
C PRO A 28 -14.81 -32.03 -12.87
N ARG A 29 -13.86 -32.68 -12.18
CA ARG A 29 -13.10 -32.06 -11.07
C ARG A 29 -12.08 -31.04 -11.58
N VAL A 30 -11.43 -31.32 -12.72
CA VAL A 30 -10.48 -30.39 -13.34
C VAL A 30 -11.21 -29.15 -13.91
N GLY A 31 -12.41 -29.33 -14.46
CA GLY A 31 -13.22 -28.21 -14.96
C GLY A 31 -13.71 -27.27 -13.85
N ALA A 32 -14.18 -27.82 -12.73
CA ALA A 32 -14.58 -27.03 -11.57
C ALA A 32 -13.42 -26.22 -10.98
N PHE A 33 -12.22 -26.81 -10.91
CA PHE A 33 -11.02 -26.11 -10.45
C PHE A 33 -10.65 -24.94 -11.38
N GLY A 34 -10.67 -25.14 -12.70
CA GLY A 34 -10.41 -24.07 -13.67
C GLY A 34 -11.40 -22.91 -13.55
N PHE A 35 -12.69 -23.22 -13.43
CA PHE A 35 -13.73 -22.21 -13.22
C PHE A 35 -13.53 -21.42 -11.93
N CYS A 36 -13.21 -22.09 -10.81
CA CYS A 36 -12.92 -21.43 -9.54
C CYS A 36 -11.73 -20.48 -9.62
N VAL A 37 -10.64 -20.89 -10.29
CA VAL A 37 -9.45 -20.05 -10.45
C VAL A 37 -9.75 -18.81 -11.29
N ILE A 38 -10.44 -18.97 -12.42
CA ILE A 38 -10.81 -17.83 -13.29
C ILE A 38 -11.81 -16.91 -12.59
N GLY A 39 -12.78 -17.47 -11.88
CA GLY A 39 -13.76 -16.70 -11.11
C GLY A 39 -13.12 -15.91 -9.96
N ALA A 40 -12.18 -16.52 -9.23
CA ALA A 40 -11.42 -15.84 -8.19
C ALA A 40 -10.55 -14.71 -8.77
N LEU A 41 -9.92 -14.93 -9.93
CA LEU A 41 -9.15 -13.90 -10.63
C LEU A 41 -10.05 -12.72 -11.04
N ALA A 42 -11.20 -13.00 -11.66
CA ALA A 42 -12.15 -11.96 -12.08
C ALA A 42 -12.65 -11.14 -10.89
N LEU A 43 -12.97 -11.79 -9.77
CA LEU A 43 -13.40 -11.14 -8.55
C LEU A 43 -12.27 -10.30 -7.92
N ALA A 44 -11.03 -10.81 -7.93
CA ALA A 44 -9.86 -10.07 -7.46
C ALA A 44 -9.62 -8.81 -8.30
N VAL A 45 -9.81 -8.88 -9.62
CA VAL A 45 -9.71 -7.72 -10.51
C VAL A 45 -10.78 -6.67 -10.18
N VAL A 46 -12.04 -7.09 -10.01
CA VAL A 46 -13.13 -6.19 -9.61
C VAL A 46 -12.82 -5.55 -8.25
N ALA A 47 -12.41 -6.34 -7.26
CA ALA A 47 -12.04 -5.85 -5.94
C ALA A 47 -10.90 -4.83 -6.03
N ALA A 48 -9.84 -5.10 -6.80
CA ALA A 48 -8.73 -4.18 -6.99
C ALA A 48 -9.18 -2.85 -7.63
N THR A 49 -10.10 -2.86 -8.59
CA THR A 49 -10.58 -1.63 -9.25
C THR A 49 -11.32 -0.68 -8.31
N VAL A 50 -11.95 -1.20 -7.25
CA VAL A 50 -12.70 -0.40 -6.28
C VAL A 50 -11.84 -0.07 -5.06
N LEU A 51 -11.09 -1.05 -4.56
CA LEU A 51 -10.36 -0.94 -3.31
C LEU A 51 -9.09 -0.10 -3.46
N VAL A 52 -8.37 -0.21 -4.58
CA VAL A 52 -7.12 0.53 -4.77
C VAL A 52 -7.33 2.05 -4.79
N PRO A 53 -8.31 2.61 -5.53
CA PRO A 53 -8.57 4.05 -5.48
C PRO A 53 -9.04 4.53 -4.10
N ALA A 54 -9.91 3.78 -3.43
CA ALA A 54 -10.42 4.13 -2.10
C ALA A 54 -9.31 4.09 -1.03
N TYR A 55 -8.40 3.13 -1.14
CA TYR A 55 -7.25 3.04 -0.24
C TYR A 55 -6.26 4.18 -0.48
N ALA A 56 -6.03 4.56 -1.75
CA ALA A 56 -5.16 5.67 -2.10
C ALA A 56 -5.71 7.03 -1.60
N SER A 57 -7.02 7.27 -1.66
CA SER A 57 -7.63 8.49 -1.11
C SER A 57 -7.51 8.56 0.41
N LEU A 58 -7.71 7.44 1.10
CA LEU A 58 -7.56 7.35 2.55
C LEU A 58 -6.12 7.65 2.99
N LEU A 59 -5.12 7.11 2.26
CA LEU A 59 -3.70 7.43 2.52
C LEU A 59 -3.38 8.90 2.28
N ALA A 60 -3.94 9.51 1.23
CA ALA A 60 -3.74 10.93 0.95
C ALA A 60 -4.27 11.80 2.09
N VAL A 61 -5.48 11.51 2.59
CA VAL A 61 -6.09 12.23 3.72
C VAL A 61 -5.29 12.05 5.01
N ARG A 62 -4.78 10.84 5.28
CA ARG A 62 -3.91 10.59 6.45
C ARG A 62 -2.62 11.41 6.37
N TYR A 63 -1.95 11.39 5.21
CA TYR A 63 -0.73 12.17 5.00
C TYR A 63 -0.98 13.67 5.17
N GLU A 64 -2.06 14.21 4.62
CA GLU A 64 -2.43 15.61 4.76
C GLU A 64 -2.65 15.97 6.23
N ARG A 65 -3.45 15.17 6.95
CA ARG A 65 -3.71 15.36 8.39
C ARG A 65 -2.42 15.38 9.21
N GLU A 66 -1.53 14.42 9.00
CA GLU A 66 -0.26 14.33 9.72
C GLU A 66 0.67 15.49 9.37
N SER A 67 0.70 15.93 8.11
CA SER A 67 1.50 17.07 7.67
C SER A 67 1.01 18.39 8.29
N LEU A 68 -0.31 18.57 8.42
CA LEU A 68 -0.90 19.74 9.09
C LEU A 68 -0.64 19.70 10.59
N ALA A 69 -0.73 18.52 11.22
CA ALA A 69 -0.39 18.35 12.63
C ALA A 69 1.07 18.73 12.92
N ALA A 70 2.01 18.30 12.08
CA ALA A 70 3.42 18.68 12.18
C ALA A 70 3.63 20.20 12.04
N ARG A 71 2.99 20.83 11.03
CA ARG A 71 3.06 22.29 10.86
C ARG A 71 2.49 23.05 12.05
N ASN A 72 1.37 22.59 12.60
CA ASN A 72 0.77 23.21 13.78
C ASN A 72 1.68 23.09 15.01
N ALA A 73 2.36 21.96 15.17
CA ALA A 73 3.34 21.76 16.23
C ALA A 73 4.56 22.68 16.07
N ASP A 74 5.08 22.84 14.85
CA ASP A 74 6.16 23.79 14.55
C ASP A 74 5.74 25.23 14.90
N MET A 75 4.54 25.66 14.48
CA MET A 75 4.02 27.00 14.79
C MET A 75 3.83 27.21 16.29
N ALA A 76 3.32 26.21 17.01
CA ALA A 76 3.19 26.28 18.46
C ALA A 76 4.56 26.41 19.14
N ALA A 77 5.57 25.68 18.68
CA ALA A 77 6.94 25.80 19.19
C ALA A 77 7.51 27.21 18.96
N HIS A 78 7.26 27.81 17.79
CA HIS A 78 7.64 29.19 17.51
C HIS A 78 6.93 30.20 18.41
N LEU A 79 5.64 30.01 18.69
CA LEU A 79 4.89 30.89 19.61
C LEU A 79 5.45 30.82 21.04
N VAL A 80 5.75 29.61 21.54
CA VAL A 80 6.37 29.43 22.86
C VAL A 80 7.75 30.07 22.91
N ALA A 81 8.58 29.89 21.88
CA ALA A 81 9.88 30.54 21.78
C ALA A 81 9.74 32.08 21.78
N GLY A 82 8.79 32.61 21.01
CA GLY A 82 8.49 34.04 20.96
C GLY A 82 8.02 34.60 22.30
N GLN A 83 7.16 33.88 23.02
CA GLN A 83 6.72 34.26 24.37
C GLN A 83 7.91 34.34 25.34
N ARG A 84 8.79 33.33 25.34
CA ARG A 84 10.01 33.36 26.17
C ARG A 84 10.92 34.53 25.82
N MET A 85 11.03 34.88 24.54
CA MET A 85 11.79 36.07 24.11
C MET A 85 11.17 37.37 24.63
N VAL A 86 9.84 37.50 24.60
CA VAL A 86 9.14 38.68 25.13
C VAL A 86 9.31 38.79 26.64
N GLU A 87 9.18 37.68 27.37
CA GLU A 87 9.42 37.63 28.82
C GLU A 87 10.86 38.03 29.17
N ALA A 88 11.85 37.50 28.45
CA ALA A 88 13.26 37.86 28.64
C ALA A 88 13.52 39.35 28.31
N ALA A 89 12.89 39.88 27.26
CA ALA A 89 13.01 41.28 26.88
C ALA A 89 12.45 42.25 27.93
N GLN A 90 11.38 41.87 28.64
CA GLN A 90 10.85 42.68 29.73
C GLN A 90 11.80 42.75 30.93
N GLN A 91 12.62 41.72 31.14
CA GLN A 91 13.55 41.63 32.26
C GLN A 91 14.90 42.33 31.97
N ASP A 92 15.33 42.36 30.70
CA ASP A 92 16.64 42.87 30.31
C ASP A 92 16.55 43.89 29.15
N THR A 93 16.76 45.18 29.48
CA THR A 93 16.79 46.26 28.50
C THR A 93 17.98 46.16 27.54
N THR A 94 19.08 45.51 27.95
CA THR A 94 20.25 45.28 27.08
C THR A 94 19.96 44.19 26.04
N PHE A 95 19.10 43.22 26.37
CA PHE A 95 18.60 42.23 25.42
C PHE A 95 17.82 42.88 24.29
N ILE A 96 16.92 43.84 24.58
CA ILE A 96 16.19 44.61 23.57
C ILE A 96 17.16 45.34 22.64
N GLN A 97 18.19 45.99 23.20
CA GLN A 97 19.16 46.73 22.40
C GLN A 97 19.98 45.80 21.49
N ARG A 98 20.38 44.62 21.98
CA ARG A 98 21.06 43.59 21.18
C ARG A 98 20.15 43.01 20.10
N LEU A 99 18.88 42.76 20.42
CA LEU A 99 17.90 42.26 19.47
C LEU A 99 17.66 43.27 18.34
N ALA A 100 17.48 44.55 18.67
CA ALA A 100 17.32 45.64 17.70
C ALA A 100 18.56 45.80 16.79
N LEU A 101 19.77 45.64 17.34
CA LEU A 101 21.01 45.63 16.55
C LEU A 101 21.11 44.39 15.65
N SER A 102 20.64 43.22 16.11
CA SER A 102 20.70 41.96 15.35
C SER A 102 19.73 41.90 14.17
N GLN A 103 18.61 42.63 14.25
CA GLN A 103 17.61 42.72 13.17
C GLN A 103 18.02 43.73 12.08
N GLY A 104 19.19 44.37 12.21
CA GLY A 104 19.87 45.06 11.11
C GLY A 104 19.37 46.46 10.75
N GLU A 105 18.28 46.95 11.34
CA GLU A 105 17.71 48.26 10.96
C GLU A 105 17.99 49.40 11.94
N PHE A 106 18.53 49.12 13.14
CA PHE A 106 18.77 50.16 14.15
C PHE A 106 20.26 50.44 14.33
N VAL A 107 20.81 51.39 13.57
CA VAL A 107 22.14 51.98 13.83
C VAL A 107 21.93 53.27 14.64
N PRO A 108 22.33 53.33 15.93
CA PRO A 108 22.21 54.56 16.70
C PRO A 108 23.09 55.65 16.06
N ALA A 109 22.54 56.86 15.94
CA ALA A 109 23.15 58.00 15.22
C ALA A 109 24.59 58.34 15.64
N ASN A 110 25.00 57.92 16.84
CA ASN A 110 26.29 58.26 17.43
C ASN A 110 27.34 57.16 17.22
N ARG A 111 27.02 56.07 16.51
CA ARG A 111 27.91 54.92 16.35
C ARG A 111 28.37 54.81 14.89
N ARG A 112 29.60 55.23 14.61
CA ARG A 112 30.28 54.94 13.33
C ARG A 112 30.53 53.43 13.25
N VAL A 113 29.72 52.73 12.47
CA VAL A 113 29.99 51.34 12.12
C VAL A 113 31.18 51.36 11.15
N LEU A 114 32.37 51.02 11.65
CA LEU A 114 33.49 50.68 10.79
C LEU A 114 33.06 49.45 9.98
N ALA A 115 32.95 49.61 8.65
CA ALA A 115 32.80 48.51 7.72
C ALA A 115 34.10 47.69 7.74
N GLY A 116 34.26 46.87 8.77
CA GLY A 116 35.34 45.89 8.87
C GLY A 116 35.12 44.81 7.83
N SER A 117 35.88 44.86 6.75
CA SER A 117 36.16 43.68 5.94
C SER A 117 36.90 42.67 6.82
N GLY A 118 36.40 41.44 6.87
CA GLY A 118 37.12 40.28 7.42
C GLY A 118 36.32 39.49 8.42
N ASP A 119 35.77 38.36 7.96
CA ASP A 119 35.86 36.99 8.50
C ASP A 119 35.68 36.70 10.00
N GLY A 120 35.31 37.69 10.81
CA GLY A 120 34.88 37.52 12.18
C GLY A 120 33.38 37.31 12.21
N GLN A 121 32.93 36.07 11.99
CA GLN A 121 31.57 35.64 12.26
C GLN A 121 31.30 35.88 13.75
N LEU A 122 30.84 37.10 14.07
CA LEU A 122 30.29 37.45 15.37
C LEU A 122 29.31 36.34 15.72
N ALA A 123 29.63 35.58 16.77
CA ALA A 123 28.80 34.50 17.25
C ALA A 123 27.41 35.09 17.48
N THR A 124 26.53 34.91 16.48
CA THR A 124 25.13 35.25 16.60
C THR A 124 24.65 34.53 17.85
N PRO A 125 24.03 35.24 18.81
CA PRO A 125 23.53 34.61 20.02
C PRO A 125 22.80 33.35 19.60
N ASP A 126 23.18 32.22 20.18
CA ASP A 126 22.75 30.88 19.78
C ASP A 126 21.23 30.86 19.70
N VAL A 127 20.70 31.11 18.50
CA VAL A 127 19.27 31.11 18.25
C VAL A 127 18.95 29.64 18.27
N VAL A 128 18.47 29.16 19.43
CA VAL A 128 17.93 27.82 19.58
C VAL A 128 16.69 27.76 18.70
N ALA A 129 16.91 27.50 17.42
CA ALA A 129 15.84 27.28 16.47
C ALA A 129 15.08 26.05 16.97
N PRO A 130 13.74 26.14 17.10
CA PRO A 130 12.96 24.99 17.53
C PRO A 130 13.26 23.83 16.58
N THR A 131 13.57 22.66 17.17
CA THR A 131 13.89 21.47 16.40
C THR A 131 12.69 21.13 15.52
N PRO A 132 12.85 21.09 14.18
CA PRO A 132 11.72 20.87 13.29
C PRO A 132 11.10 19.50 13.55
N THR A 133 9.77 19.45 13.58
CA THR A 133 9.07 18.18 13.77
C THR A 133 9.28 17.26 12.55
N LEU A 134 9.43 15.96 12.83
CA LEU A 134 9.62 14.96 11.79
C LEU A 134 8.36 14.89 10.92
N ARG A 135 8.51 15.16 9.62
CA ARG A 135 7.39 15.08 8.67
C ARG A 135 7.05 13.62 8.33
N PRO A 136 5.77 13.31 8.11
CA PRO A 136 5.36 11.97 7.67
C PRO A 136 5.96 11.66 6.29
N ALA A 137 6.26 10.39 6.05
CA ALA A 137 6.77 9.93 4.76
C ALA A 137 5.67 10.05 3.68
N ALA A 138 6.06 10.51 2.49
CA ALA A 138 5.14 10.64 1.37
C ALA A 138 4.56 9.26 0.95
N PRO A 139 3.30 9.20 0.50
CA PRO A 139 2.69 7.95 0.07
C PRO A 139 3.43 7.35 -1.13
N PRO A 140 3.45 6.02 -1.27
CA PRO A 140 4.21 5.34 -2.32
C PRO A 140 3.70 5.70 -3.72
N ARG A 141 4.62 6.13 -4.59
CA ARG A 141 4.33 6.64 -5.95
C ARG A 141 3.63 5.62 -6.87
N TRP A 142 3.90 4.33 -6.69
CA TRP A 142 3.28 3.30 -7.51
C TRP A 142 1.77 3.19 -7.24
N LEU A 143 1.35 3.37 -5.98
CA LEU A 143 -0.05 3.26 -5.57
C LEU A 143 -0.87 4.44 -6.10
N THR A 144 -0.33 5.66 -6.01
CA THR A 144 -0.99 6.86 -6.55
C THR A 144 -1.12 6.78 -8.08
N THR A 145 -0.09 6.26 -8.75
CA THR A 145 -0.12 6.03 -10.21
C THR A 145 -1.17 4.99 -10.60
N ALA A 146 -1.25 3.88 -9.85
CA ALA A 146 -2.25 2.83 -10.08
C ALA A 146 -3.67 3.35 -9.84
N ALA A 147 -3.91 4.07 -8.74
CA ALA A 147 -5.18 4.69 -8.42
C ALA A 147 -5.61 5.70 -9.50
N PHE A 148 -4.69 6.52 -10.01
CA PHE A 148 -4.97 7.47 -11.09
C PHE A 148 -5.28 6.78 -12.42
N ARG A 149 -4.65 5.64 -12.72
CA ARG A 149 -5.00 4.83 -13.89
C ARG A 149 -6.36 4.16 -13.74
N LEU A 150 -6.73 3.73 -12.53
CA LEU A 150 -8.01 3.08 -12.23
C LEU A 150 -9.18 4.06 -12.09
N SER A 151 -8.92 5.33 -11.77
CA SER A 151 -9.94 6.36 -11.70
C SER A 151 -10.43 6.84 -13.08
N ARG A 152 -9.65 6.57 -14.14
CA ARG A 152 -10.08 6.86 -15.51
C ARG A 152 -11.28 5.97 -15.90
N PRO A 153 -12.39 6.55 -16.38
CA PRO A 153 -13.60 5.79 -16.68
C PRO A 153 -13.38 4.77 -17.82
N ALA A 154 -12.49 5.07 -18.78
CA ALA A 154 -12.17 4.19 -19.89
C ALA A 154 -11.46 2.90 -19.45
N THR A 155 -10.47 2.99 -18.56
CA THR A 155 -9.74 1.83 -18.02
C THR A 155 -10.60 1.03 -17.05
N ARG A 156 -11.44 1.68 -16.24
CA ARG A 156 -12.38 0.99 -15.35
C ARG A 156 -13.40 0.19 -16.14
N ARG A 157 -14.00 0.80 -17.18
CA ARG A 157 -14.91 0.09 -18.10
C ARG A 157 -14.20 -1.05 -18.84
N GLY A 158 -12.98 -0.82 -19.33
CA GLY A 158 -12.16 -1.86 -19.98
C GLY A 158 -11.87 -3.06 -19.07
N LEU A 159 -11.49 -2.82 -17.82
CA LEU A 159 -11.23 -3.88 -16.83
C LEU A 159 -12.50 -4.65 -16.45
N LEU A 160 -13.63 -3.96 -16.29
CA LEU A 160 -14.92 -4.60 -16.02
C LEU A 160 -15.41 -5.42 -17.21
N LEU A 161 -15.24 -4.92 -18.44
CA LEU A 161 -15.57 -5.66 -19.65
C LEU A 161 -14.66 -6.88 -19.82
N LEU A 162 -13.37 -6.75 -19.49
CA LEU A 162 -12.41 -7.84 -19.53
C LEU A 162 -12.74 -8.92 -18.47
N SER A 163 -13.15 -8.53 -17.25
CA SER A 163 -13.56 -9.49 -16.23
C SER A 163 -14.87 -10.19 -16.61
N ALA A 164 -15.84 -9.45 -17.17
CA ALA A 164 -17.09 -10.01 -17.69
C ALA A 164 -16.82 -10.99 -18.86
N GLY A 165 -15.91 -10.63 -19.75
CA GLY A 165 -15.45 -11.48 -20.84
C GLY A 165 -14.81 -12.77 -20.33
N LEU A 166 -13.90 -12.69 -19.36
CA LEU A 166 -13.29 -13.85 -18.72
C LEU A 166 -14.31 -14.75 -18.03
N MET A 167 -15.29 -14.17 -17.32
CA MET A 167 -16.40 -14.90 -16.72
C MET A 167 -17.26 -15.61 -17.77
N LEU A 168 -17.56 -14.94 -18.89
CA LEU A 168 -18.31 -15.54 -20.00
C LEU A 168 -17.51 -16.68 -20.65
N THR A 169 -16.22 -16.49 -20.91
CA THR A 169 -15.35 -17.53 -21.47
C THR A 169 -15.25 -18.72 -20.52
N ALA A 170 -15.09 -18.49 -19.22
CA ALA A 170 -15.09 -19.55 -18.20
C ALA A 170 -16.42 -20.28 -18.14
N ALA A 171 -17.55 -19.55 -18.22
CA ALA A 171 -18.87 -20.14 -18.25
C ALA A 171 -19.08 -21.00 -19.50
N VAL A 172 -18.65 -20.56 -20.68
CA VAL A 172 -18.80 -21.34 -21.93
C VAL A 172 -17.88 -22.56 -21.97
N THR A 173 -16.64 -22.41 -21.52
CA THR A 173 -15.63 -23.48 -21.57
C THR A 173 -15.81 -24.54 -20.49
N PHE A 174 -16.34 -24.16 -19.33
CA PHE A 174 -16.53 -25.04 -18.18
C PHE A 174 -18.01 -25.24 -17.80
N ALA A 175 -18.96 -24.76 -18.61
CA ALA A 175 -20.38 -25.05 -18.39
C ALA A 175 -20.59 -26.57 -18.37
N PRO A 176 -21.14 -27.13 -17.30
CA PRO A 176 -21.54 -28.52 -17.29
C PRO A 176 -22.62 -28.68 -18.36
N ALA A 177 -22.43 -29.62 -19.30
CA ALA A 177 -23.49 -30.07 -20.18
C ALA A 177 -24.60 -30.63 -19.29
N SER A 178 -25.59 -29.81 -18.96
CA SER A 178 -26.73 -30.21 -18.16
C SER A 178 -27.50 -31.28 -18.93
N THR A 179 -27.28 -32.52 -18.53
CA THR A 179 -28.28 -33.57 -18.46
C THR A 179 -29.19 -33.69 -19.70
N ARG A 180 -28.58 -34.00 -20.86
CA ARG A 180 -29.31 -34.58 -22.01
C ARG A 180 -29.67 -36.05 -21.74
N LYS A 181 -30.38 -36.32 -20.65
CA LYS A 181 -31.02 -37.61 -20.35
C LYS A 181 -32.25 -37.34 -19.51
N ASN A 182 -33.36 -37.11 -20.22
CA ASN A 182 -34.72 -37.50 -19.84
C ASN A 182 -35.58 -37.36 -21.11
N ALA A 183 -35.22 -38.13 -22.13
CA ALA A 183 -36.21 -38.56 -23.12
C ALA A 183 -36.86 -39.81 -22.51
N PRO A 184 -38.12 -39.79 -22.08
CA PRO A 184 -38.86 -41.02 -21.89
C PRO A 184 -39.12 -41.64 -23.27
N SER A 185 -38.34 -42.66 -23.61
CA SER A 185 -38.72 -43.67 -24.59
C SER A 185 -39.64 -44.67 -23.90
N SER A 186 -40.95 -44.54 -24.10
CA SER A 186 -42.00 -45.52 -23.78
C SER A 186 -43.34 -44.88 -24.16
N VAL A 187 -44.25 -45.42 -24.98
CA VAL A 187 -44.47 -46.68 -25.71
C VAL A 187 -45.25 -46.30 -26.97
#